data_AF-A0A939GQR2-F1
#
_entry.id   AF-A0A939GQR2-F1
#
_cell.length_a   1.000
_cell.length_b   1.000
_cell.length_c   1.000
_cell.angle_alpha   90.00
_cell.angle_beta   90.00
_cell.angle_gamma   90.00
#
_symmetry.space_group_name_H-M   'P 1'
#
loop_
_entity.id
_entity.type
_entity.pdbx_description
1 polymer ?
#
loop_
_entity_poly.entity_id
_entity_poly.type
_entity_poly.pdbx_seq_one_letter_code
_entity_poly.pdbx_strand_id
1 'polypeptide(L)'
;MSASVNIQAELNALREILAQLETSDRRKIDNAFEDAQEELNKPQLDKNEVGKALYRALDYAKKAEGFAYMLAKLQPHITNITTWLGDNWQLDFGQSFFL
;
A
#
# COMPACT_ATOMS: atom_id res chain seq x y z
N MET A 1 6.40 -1.79 -25.03
CA MET A 1 5.82 -2.84 -24.16
C MET A 1 5.90 -2.30 -22.74
N SER A 2 4.77 -1.98 -22.11
CA SER A 2 4.74 -1.66 -20.69
C SER A 2 5.16 -2.93 -19.93
N ALA A 3 6.23 -2.87 -19.13
CA ALA A 3 6.60 -3.99 -18.28
C ALA A 3 5.42 -4.26 -17.34
N SER A 4 4.92 -5.50 -17.29
CA SER A 4 3.85 -5.86 -16.37
C SER A 4 4.31 -5.62 -14.93
N VAL A 5 3.58 -4.79 -14.17
CA VAL A 5 3.85 -4.56 -12.75
C VAL A 5 3.80 -5.89 -12.00
N ASN A 6 4.86 -6.22 -11.26
CA ASN A 6 4.87 -7.36 -10.35
C ASN A 6 4.21 -6.97 -9.03
N ILE A 7 2.88 -7.07 -8.96
CA ILE A 7 2.10 -6.61 -7.81
C ILE A 7 2.55 -7.26 -6.49
N GLN A 8 2.94 -8.53 -6.50
CA GLN A 8 3.42 -9.22 -5.31
C GLN A 8 4.70 -8.58 -4.75
N ALA A 9 5.63 -8.23 -5.64
CA ALA A 9 6.87 -7.56 -5.23
C ALA A 9 6.59 -6.16 -4.66
N GLU A 10 5.67 -5.41 -5.27
CA GLU A 10 5.31 -4.06 -4.79
C GLU A 10 4.66 -4.10 -3.41
N LEU A 11 3.77 -5.05 -3.15
CA LEU A 11 3.14 -5.20 -1.82
C LEU A 11 4.13 -5.61 -0.75
N ASN A 12 5.06 -6.52 -1.08
CA ASN A 12 6.12 -6.93 -0.16
C ASN A 12 7.02 -5.74 0.19
N ALA A 13 7.43 -4.96 -0.81
CA ALA A 13 8.24 -3.76 -0.59
C ALA A 13 7.52 -2.72 0.29
N LEU A 14 6.23 -2.45 0.03
CA LEU A 14 5.43 -1.58 0.91
C LEU A 14 5.40 -2.10 2.34
N ARG A 15 5.15 -3.40 2.53
CA ARG A 15 5.11 -4.00 3.86
C ARG A 15 6.44 -3.84 4.60
N GLU A 16 7.56 -4.08 3.93
CA GLU A 16 8.92 -3.93 4.49
C GLU A 16 9.24 -2.48 4.88
N ILE A 17 8.84 -1.51 4.06
CA ILE A 17 9.01 -0.08 4.38
C ILE A 17 8.17 0.28 5.61
N LEU A 18 6.90 -0.13 5.64
CA LEU A 18 6.00 0.15 6.77
C LEU A 18 6.36 -0.63 8.04
N ALA A 19 7.08 -1.75 7.93
CA ALA A 19 7.60 -2.50 9.07
C ALA A 19 8.61 -1.71 9.91
N GLN A 20 9.25 -0.69 9.35
CA GLN A 20 10.22 0.17 10.04
C GLN A 20 9.55 1.23 10.95
N LEU A 21 8.22 1.37 10.91
CA LEU A 21 7.50 2.31 11.77
C LEU A 21 7.32 1.76 13.18
N GLU A 22 7.66 2.56 14.19
CA GLU A 22 7.22 2.28 15.56
C GLU A 22 5.76 2.74 15.72
N THR A 23 4.83 1.79 15.88
CA THR A 23 3.39 2.10 15.94
C THR A 23 2.59 1.06 16.72
N SER A 24 1.59 1.54 17.48
CA SER A 24 0.64 0.68 18.18
C SER A 24 -0.38 0.01 17.25
N ASP A 25 -0.51 0.49 16.01
CA ASP A 25 -1.42 -0.05 15.00
C ASP A 25 -0.79 -1.17 14.15
N ARG A 26 0.42 -1.67 14.49
CA ARG A 26 1.16 -2.69 13.73
C ARG A 26 0.30 -3.86 13.27
N ARG A 27 -0.47 -4.45 14.17
CA ARG A 27 -1.38 -5.58 13.87
C ARG A 27 -2.42 -5.23 12.81
N LYS A 28 -2.96 -4.01 12.83
CA LYS A 28 -3.97 -3.58 11.86
C LYS A 28 -3.36 -3.38 10.46
N ILE A 29 -2.11 -2.93 10.40
CA ILE A 29 -1.35 -2.83 9.16
C ILE A 29 -1.11 -4.22 8.59
N ASP A 30 -0.62 -5.17 9.40
CA ASP A 30 -0.35 -6.55 8.97
C ASP A 30 -1.61 -7.25 8.46
N ASN A 31 -2.72 -7.18 9.21
CA ASN A 31 -4.01 -7.75 8.78
C ASN A 31 -4.48 -7.19 7.43
N ALA A 32 -4.27 -5.90 7.17
CA ALA A 32 -4.65 -5.29 5.90
C ALA A 32 -3.76 -5.77 4.73
N PHE A 33 -2.49 -6.09 4.97
CA PHE A 33 -1.65 -6.76 3.96
C PHE A 33 -2.06 -8.21 3.73
N GLU A 34 -2.45 -8.92 4.79
CA GLU A 34 -2.98 -10.28 4.69
C GLU A 34 -4.27 -10.30 3.85
N ASP A 35 -5.22 -9.39 4.11
CA ASP A 35 -6.45 -9.25 3.32
C ASP A 35 -6.14 -9.02 1.82
N ALA A 36 -5.15 -8.18 1.50
CA ALA A 36 -4.71 -7.95 0.12
C ALA A 36 -4.08 -9.21 -0.51
N GLN A 37 -3.29 -9.96 0.27
CA GLN A 37 -2.66 -11.20 -0.18
C GLN A 37 -3.68 -12.31 -0.42
N GLU A 38 -4.68 -12.43 0.46
CA GLU A 38 -5.79 -13.36 0.29
C GLU A 38 -6.56 -13.07 -0.99
N GLU A 39 -6.86 -11.81 -1.27
CA GLU A 39 -7.52 -11.39 -2.51
C GLU A 39 -6.69 -11.74 -3.75
N LEU A 40 -5.38 -11.51 -3.71
CA LEU A 40 -4.47 -11.87 -4.80
C LEU A 40 -4.45 -13.37 -5.13
N ASN A 41 -4.74 -14.21 -4.14
CA ASN A 41 -4.75 -15.67 -4.28
C ASN A 41 -6.09 -16.22 -4.75
N LYS A 42 -7.13 -15.40 -4.92
CA LYS A 42 -8.44 -15.85 -5.39
C LYS A 42 -8.40 -16.19 -6.89
N PRO A 43 -9.15 -17.23 -7.34
CA PRO A 43 -9.27 -17.56 -8.76
C PRO A 43 -9.82 -16.40 -9.62
N GLN A 44 -10.66 -15.56 -9.01
CA GLN A 44 -11.17 -14.33 -9.59
C GLN A 44 -10.77 -13.18 -8.67
N LEU A 45 -9.62 -12.59 -8.98
CA LEU A 45 -9.10 -11.39 -8.32
C LEU A 45 -10.06 -10.21 -8.47
N ASP A 46 -10.44 -9.60 -7.36
CA ASP A 46 -11.01 -8.25 -7.33
C ASP A 46 -9.96 -7.21 -6.93
N LYS A 47 -9.47 -6.46 -7.93
CA LYS A 47 -8.51 -5.36 -7.72
C LYS A 47 -9.05 -4.29 -6.76
N ASN A 48 -10.37 -4.10 -6.69
CA ASN A 48 -10.97 -3.14 -5.79
C ASN A 48 -10.78 -3.54 -4.32
N GLU A 49 -10.89 -4.83 -3.99
CA GLU A 49 -10.65 -5.31 -2.64
C GLU A 49 -9.18 -5.20 -2.23
N VAL A 50 -8.25 -5.46 -3.17
CA VAL A 50 -6.81 -5.19 -2.96
C VAL A 50 -6.57 -3.71 -2.64
N GLY A 51 -7.14 -2.80 -3.44
CA GLY A 51 -6.99 -1.36 -3.21
C GLY A 51 -7.56 -0.90 -1.87
N LYS A 52 -8.73 -1.41 -1.46
CA LYS A 52 -9.35 -1.09 -0.15
C LYS A 52 -8.50 -1.58 1.01
N ALA A 53 -7.95 -2.78 0.91
CA ALA A 53 -7.05 -3.34 1.90
C ALA A 53 -5.79 -2.47 2.06
N LEU A 54 -5.17 -2.07 0.94
CA LEU A 54 -4.00 -1.19 0.98
C LEU A 54 -4.30 0.21 1.51
N TYR A 55 -5.44 0.78 1.14
CA TYR A 55 -5.88 2.05 1.72
C TYR A 55 -5.97 1.96 3.25
N ARG A 56 -6.53 0.87 3.81
CA ARG A 56 -6.57 0.65 5.27
C ARG A 56 -5.18 0.53 5.87
N ALA A 57 -4.27 -0.23 5.27
CA ALA A 57 -2.89 -0.38 5.75
C ALA A 57 -2.20 1.00 5.88
N LEU A 58 -2.36 1.83 4.86
CA LEU A 58 -1.78 3.17 4.79
C LEU A 58 -2.47 4.17 5.75
N ASP A 59 -3.79 4.05 5.95
CA ASP A 59 -4.54 4.85 6.93
C ASP A 59 -4.09 4.58 8.37
N TYR A 60 -3.72 3.34 8.70
CA TYR A 60 -3.11 3.02 9.99
C TYR A 60 -1.66 3.49 10.06
N ALA A 61 -0.87 3.27 9.01
CA ALA A 61 0.53 3.65 8.99
C ALA A 61 0.73 5.17 9.14
N LYS A 62 -0.13 6.00 8.52
CA LYS A 62 -0.01 7.47 8.59
C LYS A 62 -0.21 8.06 9.99
N LYS A 63 -0.70 7.27 10.95
CA LYS A 63 -0.87 7.67 12.35
C LYS A 63 0.43 7.54 13.16
N ALA A 64 1.42 6.82 12.63
CA ALA A 64 2.71 6.60 13.30
C ALA A 64 3.59 7.86 13.25
N GLU A 65 4.30 8.13 14.34
CA GLU A 65 5.38 9.10 14.30
C GLU A 65 6.45 8.66 13.29
N GLY A 66 6.91 9.60 12.47
CA GLY A 66 7.92 9.34 11.44
C GLY A 66 7.41 8.76 10.13
N PHE A 67 6.09 8.56 9.95
CA PHE A 67 5.52 8.16 8.66
C PHE A 67 5.95 9.08 7.50
N ALA A 68 5.98 10.39 7.74
CA ALA A 68 6.39 11.37 6.74
C ALA A 68 7.82 11.13 6.19
N TYR A 69 8.75 10.62 7.01
CA TYR A 69 10.11 10.29 6.56
C TYR A 69 10.18 9.10 5.62
N MET A 70 9.11 8.29 5.56
CA MET A 70 9.02 7.10 4.72
C MET A 70 8.39 7.37 3.35
N LEU A 71 7.74 8.53 3.16
CA LEU A 71 6.98 8.85 1.93
C LEU A 71 7.82 8.72 0.65
N ALA A 72 9.06 9.22 0.66
CA ALA A 72 9.95 9.13 -0.50
C ALA A 72 10.27 7.68 -0.89
N LYS A 73 10.32 6.75 0.09
CA LYS A 73 10.51 5.32 -0.16
C LYS A 73 9.22 4.64 -0.61
N LEU A 74 8.08 5.05 -0.07
CA LEU A 74 6.76 4.48 -0.39
C LEU A 74 6.29 4.87 -1.80
N GLN A 75 6.58 6.09 -2.24
CA GLN A 75 6.05 6.67 -3.48
C GLN A 75 6.20 5.80 -4.74
N PRO A 76 7.38 5.27 -5.10
CA PRO A 76 7.51 4.46 -6.32
C PRO A 76 6.62 3.20 -6.29
N HIS A 77 6.52 2.55 -5.13
CA HIS A 77 5.71 1.35 -4.96
C HIS A 77 4.21 1.66 -5.02
N ILE A 78 3.79 2.75 -4.39
CA ILE A 78 2.42 3.27 -4.49
C ILE A 78 2.06 3.54 -5.95
N THR A 79 2.93 4.22 -6.71
CA THR A 79 2.69 4.53 -8.12
C THR A 79 2.54 3.27 -8.97
N ASN A 80 3.39 2.26 -8.76
CA ASN A 80 3.27 1.00 -9.48
C ASN A 80 1.98 0.26 -9.11
N ILE A 81 1.60 0.26 -7.83
CA ILE A 81 0.36 -0.35 -7.34
C ILE A 81 -0.86 0.36 -7.92
N THR A 82 -0.94 1.69 -7.90
CA THR A 82 -2.09 2.42 -8.45
C THR A 82 -2.18 2.24 -9.96
N THR A 83 -1.05 2.20 -10.67
CA THR A 83 -1.00 1.87 -12.11
C THR A 83 -1.55 0.46 -12.37
N TRP A 84 -1.24 -0.51 -11.52
CA TRP A 84 -1.77 -1.86 -11.62
C TRP A 84 -3.27 -1.95 -11.26
N LEU A 85 -3.72 -1.19 -10.26
CA LEU A 85 -5.12 -1.11 -9.83
C LEU A 85 -6.01 -0.47 -10.92
N GLY A 86 -5.46 0.45 -11.72
CA GLY A 86 -6.13 1.12 -12.83
C GLY A 86 -6.79 2.45 -12.43
N ASP A 87 -7.34 3.15 -13.43
CA ASP A 87 -7.73 4.57 -13.39
C ASP A 87 -8.73 4.96 -12.28
N ASN A 88 -9.42 3.99 -11.67
CA ASN A 88 -10.36 4.22 -10.58
C ASN A 88 -9.69 4.38 -9.21
N TRP A 89 -8.37 4.19 -9.12
CA TRP A 89 -7.64 4.17 -7.86
C TRP A 89 -6.70 5.36 -7.72
N GLN A 90 -7.00 6.17 -6.69
CA GLN A 90 -6.09 7.17 -6.14
C GLN A 90 -5.86 6.83 -4.68
N LEU A 91 -4.64 6.43 -4.34
CA LEU A 91 -4.21 6.36 -2.96
C LEU A 91 -3.73 7.77 -2.59
N ASP A 92 -4.57 8.55 -1.92
CA ASP A 92 -4.23 9.90 -1.44
C ASP A 92 -3.56 9.81 -0.06
N PHE A 93 -2.39 10.44 0.06
CA PHE A 93 -1.58 10.47 1.28
C PHE A 93 -1.66 11.82 2.01
N GLY A 94 -2.60 12.67 1.62
CA GLY A 94 -2.69 14.04 2.07
C GLY A 94 -1.74 14.91 1.25
N GLN A 95 -2.31 15.83 0.47
CA GLN A 95 -1.62 16.90 -0.27
C GLN A 95 -0.79 17.87 0.60
N SER A 96 -0.66 17.64 1.91
CA SER A 96 -0.11 18.61 2.86
C SER A 96 1.35 18.36 3.28
N PHE A 97 2.05 17.39 2.69
CA PHE A 97 3.47 17.12 2.99
C PHE A 97 4.43 17.45 1.86
N PHE A 98 3.93 18.00 0.75
CA PHE A 98 4.72 18.42 -0.41
C PHE A 98 4.64 19.94 -0.70
N LEU A 99 4.21 20.74 0.30
CA LEU A 99 4.30 22.21 0.29
C LEU A 99 5.12 22.69 1.49
#